data_AF-A0A5A7Z5F0-F1
#
_entry.id   AF-A0A5A7Z5F0-F1
#
_cell.length_a   1.000
_cell.length_b   1.000
_cell.length_c   1.000
_cell.angle_alpha   90.00
_cell.angle_beta   90.00
_cell.angle_gamma   90.00
#
_symmetry.space_group_name_H-M   'P 1'
#
loop_
_entity.id
_entity.type
_entity.pdbx_description
1 polymer ?
#
loop_
_entity_poly.entity_id
_entity_poly.type
_entity_poly.pdbx_seq_one_letter_code
_entity_poly.pdbx_strand_id
1 'polypeptide(L)'
;MENTDGSHSGLAEYRAVRDFSPWLSMSPDAAAAVVDQLLGPLQRYDAERGSELLRSLQTYLEQDRSVARAAHALAIHPHTLRYRLDRVADLTGKDLTHTRDVAEFWWAIQALRLPP
;
A
#
# COMPACT_ATOMS: atom_id res chain seq x y z
N MET A 1 -43.85 30.28 5.85
CA MET A 1 -42.73 30.21 6.81
C MET A 1 -42.14 28.83 6.66
N GLU A 2 -41.11 28.75 5.82
CA GLU A 2 -40.26 27.56 5.65
C GLU A 2 -39.49 27.30 6.94
N ASN A 3 -39.53 26.05 7.41
CA ASN A 3 -38.54 25.52 8.35
C ASN A 3 -37.89 24.32 7.67
N THR A 4 -36.72 24.56 7.08
CA THR A 4 -35.73 23.56 6.66
C THR A 4 -35.00 23.08 7.91
N ASP A 5 -35.34 21.90 8.42
CA ASP A 5 -34.47 21.19 9.37
C ASP A 5 -33.68 20.12 8.61
N GLY A 6 -32.38 20.34 8.56
CA GLY A 6 -31.43 19.62 7.72
C GLY A 6 -31.25 18.19 8.19
N SER A 7 -31.94 17.27 7.51
CA SER A 7 -31.53 15.86 7.45
C SER A 7 -30.19 15.75 6.69
N HIS A 8 -29.08 16.04 7.36
CA HIS A 8 -27.76 15.57 6.94
C HIS A 8 -27.61 14.08 7.26
N SER A 9 -28.47 13.27 6.64
CA SER A 9 -28.29 11.82 6.52
C SER A 9 -27.33 11.58 5.36
N GLY A 10 -26.07 11.25 5.64
CA GLY A 10 -25.13 10.92 4.57
C GLY A 10 -23.65 11.11 4.82
N LEU A 11 -23.21 11.51 6.01
CA LEU A 11 -21.84 11.24 6.43
C LEU A 11 -21.89 9.90 7.15
N ALA A 12 -21.40 8.84 6.49
CA ALA A 12 -21.12 7.59 7.18
C ALA A 12 -20.41 7.93 8.48
N GLU A 13 -20.91 7.41 9.61
CA GLU A 13 -20.30 7.59 10.92
C GLU A 13 -18.77 7.50 10.76
N TYR A 14 -18.01 8.44 11.31
CA TYR A 14 -16.55 8.47 11.25
C TYR A 14 -15.90 7.11 11.62
N ARG A 15 -16.64 6.23 12.29
CA ARG A 15 -16.34 4.81 12.51
C ARG A 15 -16.11 3.99 11.21
N ALA A 16 -16.78 4.29 10.11
CA ALA A 16 -16.59 3.63 8.81
C ALA A 16 -15.27 4.03 8.12
N VAL A 17 -14.65 5.14 8.54
CA VAL A 17 -13.28 5.50 8.11
C VAL A 17 -12.24 4.54 8.70
N ARG A 18 -12.58 3.79 9.77
CA ARG A 18 -11.73 2.70 10.28
C ARG A 18 -11.60 1.54 9.28
N ASP A 19 -12.51 1.41 8.31
CA ASP A 19 -12.40 0.40 7.24
C ASP A 19 -11.44 0.83 6.11
N PHE A 20 -11.07 2.11 6.08
CA PHE A 20 -10.15 2.67 5.08
C PHE A 20 -8.68 2.57 5.52
N SER A 21 -8.43 2.54 6.83
CA SER A 21 -7.16 2.09 7.40
C SER A 21 -7.35 1.77 8.89
N PRO A 22 -7.55 0.48 9.24
CA PRO A 22 -7.75 0.05 10.61
C PRO A 22 -6.59 0.41 11.55
N TRP A 23 -5.40 0.61 10.98
CA TRP A 23 -4.14 0.75 11.70
C TRP A 23 -3.64 2.19 11.86
N LEU A 24 -4.15 3.14 11.07
CA LEU A 24 -3.82 4.56 11.24
C LEU A 24 -4.33 5.14 12.58
N SER A 25 -5.21 4.43 13.29
CA SER A 25 -5.65 4.74 14.66
C SER A 25 -5.15 3.74 15.71
N MET A 26 -4.21 2.86 15.35
CA MET A 26 -3.65 1.85 16.25
C MET A 26 -2.43 2.38 17.02
N SER A 27 -2.07 1.67 18.10
CA SER A 27 -0.80 1.90 18.78
C SER A 27 0.38 1.62 17.83
N PRO A 28 1.57 2.21 18.08
CA PRO A 28 2.76 1.97 17.28
C PRO A 28 3.09 0.48 17.08
N ASP A 29 2.94 -0.34 18.13
CA ASP A 29 3.20 -1.79 18.06
C ASP A 29 2.26 -2.51 17.08
N ALA A 30 0.99 -2.10 17.07
CA ALA A 30 0.00 -2.68 16.17
C ALA A 30 0.20 -2.21 14.74
N ALA A 31 0.63 -0.97 14.52
CA ALA A 31 1.04 -0.49 13.20
C ALA A 31 2.27 -1.27 12.69
N ALA A 32 3.27 -1.50 13.55
CA ALA A 32 4.45 -2.30 13.21
C ALA A 32 4.09 -3.75 12.84
N ALA A 33 3.17 -4.38 13.58
CA ALA A 33 2.69 -5.72 13.26
C ALA A 33 2.00 -5.79 11.89
N VAL A 34 1.22 -4.77 11.52
CA VAL A 34 0.58 -4.70 10.20
C VAL A 34 1.60 -4.48 9.09
N VAL A 35 2.59 -3.61 9.31
CA VAL A 35 3.69 -3.39 8.36
C VAL A 35 4.47 -4.69 8.13
N ASP A 36 4.79 -5.44 9.18
CA ASP A 36 5.47 -6.74 9.05
C ASP A 36 4.60 -7.77 8.31
N GLN A 37 3.29 -7.79 8.56
CA GLN A 37 2.36 -8.66 7.83
C GLN A 37 2.31 -8.34 6.33
N LEU A 38 2.31 -7.06 5.95
CA LEU A 38 2.20 -6.63 4.56
C LEU A 38 3.54 -6.71 3.81
N LEU A 39 4.62 -6.23 4.41
CA LEU A 39 5.92 -6.06 3.74
C LEU A 39 6.94 -7.15 4.11
N GLY A 40 6.76 -7.84 5.24
CA GLY A 40 7.62 -8.93 5.67
C GLY A 40 7.75 -10.06 4.66
N PRO A 41 6.69 -10.52 3.96
CA PRO A 41 6.82 -11.51 2.89
C PRO A 41 7.77 -11.05 1.76
N LEU A 42 7.73 -9.76 1.39
CA LEU A 42 8.59 -9.20 0.35
C LEU A 42 10.04 -9.10 0.82
N GLN A 43 10.25 -8.63 2.06
CA GLN A 43 11.59 -8.54 2.65
C GLN A 43 12.26 -9.91 2.76
N ARG A 44 11.52 -10.93 3.20
CA ARG A 44 12.02 -12.32 3.27
C ARG A 44 12.37 -12.84 1.88
N TYR A 45 11.48 -12.64 0.90
CA TYR A 45 11.74 -13.09 -0.47
C TYR A 45 12.96 -12.39 -1.09
N ASP A 46 13.10 -11.08 -0.88
CA ASP A 46 14.27 -10.31 -1.34
C ASP A 46 15.57 -10.80 -0.69
N ALA A 47 15.57 -11.08 0.62
CA ALA A 47 16.73 -11.61 1.32
C ALA A 47 17.12 -13.02 0.86
N GLU A 48 16.14 -13.90 0.61
CA GLU A 48 16.37 -15.29 0.17
C GLU A 48 16.83 -15.39 -1.29
N ARG A 49 16.30 -14.51 -2.16
CA ARG A 49 16.47 -14.62 -3.62
C ARG A 49 17.41 -13.58 -4.21
N GLY A 50 17.86 -12.60 -3.42
CA GLY A 50 18.59 -11.44 -3.91
C GLY A 50 17.77 -10.59 -4.89
N SER A 51 16.45 -10.58 -4.73
CA SER A 51 15.56 -9.76 -5.56
C SER A 51 15.35 -8.38 -4.94
N GLU A 52 14.56 -7.54 -5.63
CA GLU A 52 14.24 -6.19 -5.17
C GLU A 52 12.73 -5.90 -5.34
N LEU A 53 11.88 -6.81 -4.87
CA LEU A 53 10.42 -6.68 -4.91
C LEU A 53 9.96 -5.45 -4.13
N LEU A 54 10.45 -5.25 -2.91
CA LEU A 54 10.03 -4.10 -2.08
C LEU A 54 10.40 -2.77 -2.75
N ARG A 55 11.63 -2.66 -3.26
CA ARG A 55 12.07 -1.49 -4.03
C ARG A 55 11.23 -1.28 -5.27
N SER A 56 10.90 -2.36 -5.98
CA SER A 56 10.12 -2.29 -7.22
C SER A 56 8.69 -1.81 -6.96
N LEU A 57 8.07 -2.31 -5.89
CA LEU A 57 6.76 -1.85 -5.43
C LEU A 57 6.81 -0.36 -5.05
N GLN A 58 7.79 0.04 -4.23
CA GLN A 58 7.96 1.44 -3.83
C GLN A 58 8.08 2.36 -5.04
N THR A 59 9.02 2.07 -5.96
CA THR A 59 9.22 2.91 -7.15
C THR A 59 8.01 2.89 -8.08
N TYR A 60 7.29 1.78 -8.17
CA TYR A 60 6.03 1.71 -8.91
C TYR A 60 4.97 2.66 -8.34
N LEU A 61 4.79 2.70 -7.02
CA LEU A 61 3.84 3.60 -6.37
C LEU A 61 4.27 5.07 -6.47
N GLU A 62 5.56 5.37 -6.28
CA GLU A 62 6.12 6.72 -6.42
C GLU A 62 6.01 7.28 -7.84
N GLN A 63 5.92 6.41 -8.86
CA GLN A 63 5.73 6.78 -10.26
C GLN A 63 4.25 6.67 -10.69
N ASP A 64 3.32 6.92 -9.78
CA ASP A 64 1.87 6.95 -10.01
C ASP A 64 1.34 5.64 -10.65
N ARG A 65 1.92 4.50 -10.27
CA ARG A 65 1.58 3.17 -10.81
C ARG A 65 1.82 3.05 -12.32
N SER A 66 2.74 3.83 -12.88
CA SER A 66 3.18 3.71 -14.27
C SER A 66 4.33 2.71 -14.39
N VAL A 67 4.06 1.56 -15.00
CA VAL A 67 5.10 0.53 -15.27
C VAL A 67 6.24 1.10 -16.11
N ALA A 68 5.94 1.93 -17.11
CA ALA A 68 6.97 2.50 -17.98
C ALA A 68 7.90 3.45 -17.21
N ARG A 69 7.34 4.39 -16.44
CA ARG A 69 8.13 5.34 -15.64
C ARG A 69 8.93 4.64 -14.53
N ALA A 70 8.31 3.69 -13.84
CA ALA A 70 8.98 2.93 -12.79
C ALA A 70 10.09 2.02 -13.32
N ALA A 71 9.86 1.32 -14.43
CA ALA A 71 10.90 0.49 -15.05
C ALA A 71 12.10 1.34 -15.50
N HIS A 72 11.82 2.52 -16.08
CA HIS A 72 12.87 3.49 -16.42
C HIS A 72 13.63 3.97 -15.17
N ALA A 73 12.93 4.35 -14.09
CA ALA A 73 13.56 4.79 -12.85
C ALA A 73 14.41 3.70 -12.16
N LEU A 74 14.05 2.44 -12.35
CA LEU A 74 14.79 1.28 -11.85
C LEU A 74 15.88 0.80 -12.81
N ALA A 75 16.00 1.38 -14.01
CA ALA A 75 16.86 0.91 -15.09
C ALA A 75 16.67 -0.59 -15.45
N ILE A 76 15.42 -1.05 -15.47
CA ILE A 76 15.04 -2.43 -15.84
C ILE A 76 14.04 -2.45 -16.99
N HIS A 77 13.87 -3.62 -17.60
CA HIS A 77 12.86 -3.80 -18.63
C HIS A 77 11.42 -3.79 -18.02
N PRO A 78 10.41 -3.21 -18.70
CA PRO A 78 9.02 -3.21 -18.21
C PRO A 78 8.43 -4.60 -17.95
N HIS A 79 8.90 -5.64 -18.66
CA HIS A 79 8.51 -7.03 -18.41
C HIS A 79 9.02 -7.53 -17.05
N THR A 80 10.27 -7.21 -16.72
CA THR A 80 10.85 -7.55 -15.41
C THR A 80 10.10 -6.87 -14.29
N LEU A 81 9.72 -5.60 -14.45
CA LEU A 81 8.91 -4.91 -13.45
C LEU A 81 7.55 -5.58 -13.27
N ARG A 82 6.82 -5.90 -14.35
CA ARG A 82 5.54 -6.62 -14.26
C ARG A 82 5.68 -7.93 -13.51
N TYR A 83 6.67 -8.75 -13.87
CA TYR A 83 6.95 -9.99 -13.15
C TYR A 83 7.17 -9.78 -11.65
N ARG A 84 7.91 -8.72 -11.26
CA ARG A 84 8.12 -8.39 -9.85
C ARG A 84 6.83 -7.96 -9.16
N LEU A 85 5.98 -7.17 -9.82
CA LEU A 85 4.68 -6.73 -9.28
C LEU A 85 3.68 -7.89 -9.18
N ASP A 86 3.67 -8.80 -10.15
CA ASP A 86 2.88 -10.03 -10.09
C ASP A 86 3.35 -10.91 -8.91
N ARG A 87 4.66 -11.01 -8.70
CA ARG A 87 5.21 -11.73 -7.55
C ARG A 87 4.85 -11.07 -6.22
N VAL A 88 4.79 -9.73 -6.15
CA VAL A 88 4.29 -9.02 -4.98
C VAL A 88 2.85 -9.44 -4.70
N ALA A 89 1.98 -9.40 -5.71
CA ALA A 89 0.58 -9.81 -5.58
C ALA A 89 0.44 -11.26 -5.10
N ASP A 90 1.21 -12.19 -5.65
CA ASP A 90 1.23 -13.60 -5.23
C ASP A 90 1.62 -13.77 -3.75
N LEU A 91 2.67 -13.06 -3.30
CA LEU A 91 3.23 -13.24 -1.96
C LEU A 91 2.36 -12.62 -0.87
N THR A 92 1.63 -11.56 -1.19
CA THR A 92 0.81 -10.82 -0.21
C THR A 92 -0.68 -11.11 -0.34
N GLY A 93 -1.11 -11.75 -1.43
CA GLY A 93 -2.53 -11.93 -1.77
C GLY A 93 -3.27 -10.62 -2.06
N LYS A 94 -2.54 -9.58 -2.49
CA LYS A 94 -3.04 -8.21 -2.71
C LYS A 94 -3.09 -7.89 -4.19
N ASP A 95 -4.07 -7.09 -4.61
CA ASP A 95 -4.22 -6.68 -6.00
C ASP A 95 -3.82 -5.20 -6.18
N LEU A 96 -2.73 -4.96 -6.92
CA LEU A 96 -2.20 -3.61 -7.17
C LEU A 96 -3.08 -2.75 -8.09
N THR A 97 -4.16 -3.31 -8.65
CA THR A 97 -5.20 -2.55 -9.36
C THR A 97 -6.26 -2.00 -8.40
N HIS A 98 -6.46 -2.61 -7.24
CA HIS A 98 -7.42 -2.16 -6.24
C HIS A 98 -6.86 -1.02 -5.39
N THR A 99 -7.61 0.10 -5.33
CA THR A 99 -7.22 1.30 -4.56
C THR A 99 -6.97 1.00 -3.08
N ARG A 100 -7.75 0.10 -2.47
CA ARG A 100 -7.57 -0.28 -1.06
C ARG A 100 -6.19 -0.89 -0.82
N ASP A 101 -5.82 -1.89 -1.62
CA ASP A 101 -4.55 -2.60 -1.45
C ASP A 101 -3.35 -1.68 -1.75
N VAL A 102 -3.48 -0.83 -2.77
CA VAL A 102 -2.48 0.21 -3.06
C VAL A 102 -2.31 1.19 -1.91
N ALA A 103 -3.41 1.64 -1.30
CA ALA A 103 -3.37 2.55 -0.16
C ALA A 103 -2.70 1.90 1.05
N GLU A 104 -3.01 0.63 1.33
CA GLU A 104 -2.35 -0.12 2.41
C GLU A 104 -0.84 -0.22 2.20
N PHE A 105 -0.38 -0.57 1.00
CA PHE A 105 1.05 -0.60 0.68
C PHE A 105 1.70 0.77 0.78
N TRP A 106 1.05 1.81 0.24
CA TRP A 106 1.56 3.17 0.32
C TRP A 106 1.83 3.57 1.76
N TRP A 107 0.83 3.40 2.63
CA TRP A 107 0.95 3.78 4.02
C TRP A 107 1.97 2.90 4.76
N ALA A 108 2.03 1.59 4.51
CA ALA A 108 3.02 0.71 5.12
C ALA A 108 4.47 1.10 4.74
N ILE A 109 4.70 1.48 3.48
CA ILE A 109 6.00 1.99 3.01
C ILE A 109 6.34 3.31 3.69
N GLN A 110 5.38 4.22 3.84
CA GLN A 110 5.61 5.48 4.52
C GLN A 110 5.92 5.29 6.01
N ALA A 111 5.29 4.31 6.67
CA ALA A 111 5.57 3.97 8.07
C ALA A 111 7.03 3.51 8.28
N LEU A 112 7.62 2.76 7.33
CA LEU A 112 9.04 2.38 7.38
C LEU A 112 10.01 3.57 7.32
N ARG A 113 9.54 4.73 6.84
CA ARG A 113 10.37 5.93 6.65
C ARG A 113 10.27 6.90 7.81
N LEU A 114 9.29 6.71 8.70
CA LEU A 114 9.13 7.54 9.87
C LEU A 114 10.17 7.11 10.92
N PRO A 115 10.84 8.07 11.58
CA PRO A 115 11.65 7.74 12.75
C PRO A 115 10.76 7.14 13.85
N PRO A 116 11.30 6.27 14.71
CA PRO A 116 10.57 5.67 15.82
C PRO A 116 10.05 6.71 16.82
#